data_AF-A0AA38PTT6-F1
#
_entry.id   AF-A0AA38PTT6-F1
#
_cell.length_a   1.000
_cell.length_b   1.000
_cell.length_c   1.000
_cell.angle_alpha   90.00
_cell.angle_beta   90.00
_cell.angle_gamma   90.00
#
_symmetry.space_group_name_H-M   'P 1'
#
loop_
_entity.id
_entity.type
_entity.pdbx_description
1 polymer ?
#
loop_
_entity_poly.entity_id
_entity_poly.type
_entity_poly.pdbx_seq_one_letter_code
_entity_poly.pdbx_strand_id
1 'polypeptide(L)'
;MFNCTGQDRRRTWRWFTRYFRTTIMDAPQPIFTRNGVPINFAFHNSIRNRGAIQALADKIWAHGGEVLDDDEGADIVLINPTRPGADQHLLQSAYDCHPDQDKSKIWVREISFVDECIQRGCLHLESPPKRPMPGMPPGRARIAFTTEDDENLCKHLARTLPDPTFGGRQSLIFYEKLISLHKYLPDVYSWTKRHTSQSWREHYKKNKARLDLRIAEIVAEEGINPKAFHYKTRLSSPNENLEIEEDDQEEANRLADDEEEAYEANHPDNVHRTPEKGKERAVESEDFNLTLVLRGNVRVLALAHPTVRMSLLKP
;
A
#
# COMPACT_ATOMS: atom_id res chain seq x y z
N MET A 1 -25.40 104.75 -26.87
CA MET A 1 -26.58 104.56 -27.75
C MET A 1 -26.44 103.17 -28.36
N PHE A 2 -27.22 102.18 -27.91
CA PHE A 2 -28.47 101.69 -28.57
C PHE A 2 -28.19 101.30 -30.05
N ASN A 3 -28.39 100.08 -30.55
CA ASN A 3 -29.44 99.06 -30.41
C ASN A 3 -28.89 97.69 -30.94
N CYS A 4 -29.20 96.53 -30.35
CA CYS A 4 -30.35 95.62 -30.64
C CYS A 4 -30.50 95.30 -32.16
N THR A 5 -30.38 94.05 -32.62
CA THR A 5 -31.37 92.94 -32.55
C THR A 5 -30.64 91.57 -32.68
N GLY A 6 -31.04 90.41 -32.14
CA GLY A 6 -32.30 89.93 -31.58
C GLY A 6 -32.98 88.93 -32.54
N GLN A 7 -32.62 87.63 -32.51
CA GLN A 7 -33.54 86.59 -32.98
C GLN A 7 -33.39 85.23 -32.27
N ASP A 8 -34.50 84.87 -31.65
CA ASP A 8 -34.92 83.69 -30.91
C ASP A 8 -34.72 82.36 -31.66
N ARG A 9 -34.17 81.33 -30.98
CA ARG A 9 -34.63 79.95 -31.11
C ARG A 9 -34.51 79.18 -29.80
N ARG A 10 -35.65 79.11 -29.11
CA ARG A 10 -36.06 78.03 -28.20
C ARG A 10 -35.61 76.66 -28.70
N ARG A 11 -34.90 75.89 -27.87
CA ARG A 11 -35.05 74.43 -27.78
C ARG A 11 -34.73 73.96 -26.36
N THR A 12 -35.79 73.45 -25.74
CA THR A 12 -35.86 72.80 -24.44
C THR A 12 -34.85 71.66 -24.31
N TRP A 13 -34.06 71.66 -23.24
CA TRP A 13 -33.44 70.45 -22.72
C TRP A 13 -34.00 70.17 -21.33
N ARG A 14 -34.70 69.03 -21.30
CA ARG A 14 -35.31 68.43 -20.12
C ARG A 14 -34.24 68.12 -19.08
N TRP A 15 -34.66 68.29 -17.84
CA TRP A 15 -34.02 67.78 -16.63
C TRP A 15 -33.67 66.29 -16.78
N PHE A 16 -32.40 65.96 -16.55
CA PHE A 16 -31.98 64.62 -16.15
C PHE A 16 -30.91 64.78 -15.05
N THR A 17 -31.37 64.94 -13.81
CA THR A 17 -30.61 64.62 -12.61
C THR A 17 -30.41 63.11 -12.58
N ARG A 18 -29.40 62.62 -13.30
CA ARG A 18 -28.97 61.23 -13.20
C ARG A 18 -27.90 61.15 -12.12
N TYR A 19 -28.30 60.57 -10.99
CA TYR A 19 -27.47 59.88 -10.01
C TYR A 19 -26.00 59.72 -10.42
N PHE A 20 -25.13 60.56 -9.86
CA PHE A 20 -23.75 60.17 -9.62
C PHE A 20 -23.79 59.11 -8.50
N ARG A 21 -24.02 57.86 -8.89
CA ARG A 21 -23.69 56.72 -8.05
C ARG A 21 -22.18 56.60 -8.16
N THR A 22 -21.47 57.11 -7.15
CA THR A 22 -20.08 56.79 -6.87
C THR A 22 -19.96 55.27 -6.86
N THR A 23 -19.56 54.69 -7.98
CA THR A 23 -18.85 53.42 -7.98
C THR A 23 -17.62 53.66 -7.12
N ILE A 24 -17.68 53.19 -5.88
CA ILE A 24 -16.48 52.81 -5.14
C ILE A 24 -15.74 51.90 -6.13
N MET A 25 -14.66 52.43 -6.70
CA MET A 25 -13.68 51.60 -7.39
C MET A 25 -13.13 50.73 -6.27
N ASP A 26 -13.66 49.52 -6.12
CA ASP A 26 -13.03 48.48 -5.32
C ASP A 26 -11.60 48.41 -5.85
N ALA A 27 -10.65 48.90 -5.04
CA ALA A 27 -9.24 48.75 -5.34
C ALA A 27 -9.00 47.24 -5.56
N PRO A 28 -8.20 46.84 -6.57
CA PRO A 28 -7.93 45.43 -6.81
C PRO A 28 -7.41 44.82 -5.51
N GLN A 29 -8.17 43.89 -4.93
CA GLN A 29 -7.74 43.26 -3.69
C GLN A 29 -6.46 42.47 -3.96
N PRO A 30 -5.40 42.68 -3.17
CA PRO A 30 -4.17 41.94 -3.35
C PRO A 30 -4.39 40.44 -3.17
N ILE A 31 -3.98 39.66 -4.17
CA ILE A 31 -4.27 38.22 -4.32
C ILE A 31 -3.71 37.42 -3.13
N PHE A 32 -2.54 37.82 -2.64
CA PHE A 32 -1.84 37.15 -1.54
C PHE A 32 -2.11 37.79 -0.19
N THR A 33 -3.36 38.22 0.04
CA THR A 33 -3.81 38.67 1.35
C THR A 33 -5.02 37.86 1.82
N ARG A 34 -5.08 37.59 3.12
CA ARG A 34 -6.23 36.97 3.77
C ARG A 34 -6.76 37.91 4.83
N ASN A 35 -7.98 38.42 4.63
CA ASN A 35 -8.59 39.41 5.53
C ASN A 35 -7.74 40.67 5.75
N GLY A 36 -6.99 41.10 4.73
CA GLY A 36 -6.10 42.26 4.80
C GLY A 36 -4.74 42.00 5.46
N VAL A 37 -4.45 40.77 5.89
CA VAL A 37 -3.13 40.34 6.38
C VAL A 37 -2.37 39.72 5.21
N PRO A 38 -1.10 40.10 4.96
CA PRO A 38 -0.28 39.48 3.93
C PRO A 38 -0.03 38.01 4.27
N ILE A 39 0.06 37.18 3.23
CA ILE A 39 0.40 35.77 3.37
C ILE A 39 1.91 35.63 3.30
N ASN A 40 2.46 34.88 4.24
CA ASN A 40 3.90 34.69 4.36
C ASN A 40 4.35 33.49 3.51
N PHE A 41 5.29 33.75 2.60
CA PHE A 41 5.91 32.74 1.77
C PHE A 41 7.33 32.48 2.23
N ALA A 42 7.76 31.22 2.18
CA ALA A 42 9.14 30.82 2.39
C ALA A 42 9.64 29.99 1.20
N PHE A 43 10.93 30.09 0.88
CA PHE A 43 11.52 29.32 -0.21
C PHE A 43 12.27 28.11 0.34
N HIS A 44 11.91 26.92 -0.15
CA HIS A 44 12.65 25.71 0.18
C HIS A 44 14.01 25.68 -0.52
N ASN A 45 15.01 25.02 0.10
CA ASN A 45 16.38 24.84 -0.39
C ASN A 45 16.50 24.23 -1.80
N SER A 46 15.41 23.67 -2.34
CA SER A 46 15.28 23.25 -3.73
C SER A 46 15.44 24.40 -4.75
N ILE A 47 15.10 25.64 -4.37
CA ILE A 47 15.20 26.83 -5.23
C ILE A 47 16.53 27.52 -4.93
N ARG A 48 17.60 27.17 -5.66
CA ARG A 48 18.95 27.75 -5.43
C ARG A 48 19.28 28.96 -6.30
N ASN A 49 18.54 29.17 -7.39
CA ASN A 49 18.85 30.24 -8.33
C ASN A 49 18.38 31.58 -7.76
N ARG A 50 19.33 32.39 -7.26
CA ARG A 50 19.05 33.72 -6.66
C ARG A 50 18.26 34.64 -7.57
N GLY A 51 18.50 34.61 -8.89
CA GLY A 51 17.73 35.43 -9.83
C GLY A 51 16.27 35.00 -9.93
N ALA A 52 16.01 33.69 -9.86
CA ALA A 52 14.65 33.15 -9.86
C ALA A 52 13.93 33.43 -8.53
N ILE A 53 14.64 33.33 -7.40
CA ILE A 53 14.13 33.70 -6.07
C ILE A 53 13.71 35.16 -6.05
N GLN A 54 14.58 36.07 -6.50
CA GLN A 54 14.26 37.50 -6.52
C GLN A 54 13.05 37.80 -7.42
N ALA A 55 13.03 37.25 -8.64
CA ALA A 55 11.91 37.46 -9.54
C ALA A 55 10.58 36.91 -8.98
N LEU A 56 10.63 35.81 -8.23
CA LEU A 56 9.45 35.23 -7.58
C LEU A 56 9.02 36.05 -6.36
N ALA A 57 9.97 36.54 -5.57
CA ALA A 57 9.72 37.43 -4.45
C ALA A 57 9.09 38.76 -4.90
N ASP A 58 9.63 39.37 -5.97
CA ASP A 58 9.08 40.60 -6.56
C ASP A 58 7.63 40.40 -7.02
N LYS A 59 7.31 39.22 -7.59
CA LYS A 59 5.92 38.86 -7.94
C LYS A 59 5.04 38.75 -6.69
N ILE A 60 5.48 38.04 -5.67
CA ILE A 60 4.72 37.85 -4.42
C ILE A 60 4.43 39.21 -3.77
N TRP A 61 5.45 40.07 -3.65
CA TRP A 61 5.31 41.42 -3.09
C TRP A 61 4.38 42.31 -3.92
N ALA A 62 4.49 42.27 -5.26
CA ALA A 62 3.61 43.03 -6.15
C ALA A 62 2.12 42.65 -6.01
N HIS A 63 1.83 41.44 -5.54
CA HIS A 63 0.48 40.93 -5.32
C HIS A 63 0.09 40.88 -3.82
N GLY A 64 0.85 41.55 -2.95
CA GLY A 64 0.55 41.82 -1.54
C GLY A 64 0.87 40.69 -0.56
N GLY A 65 1.70 39.72 -0.96
CA GLY A 65 2.27 38.73 -0.05
C GLY A 65 3.58 39.22 0.57
N GLU A 66 4.08 38.48 1.55
CA GLU A 66 5.38 38.71 2.19
C GLU A 66 6.27 37.49 2.01
N VAL A 67 7.59 37.69 1.99
CA VAL A 67 8.57 36.61 1.79
C VAL A 67 9.51 36.59 2.97
N LEU A 68 9.62 35.45 3.62
CA LEU A 68 10.48 35.18 4.76
C LEU A 68 11.75 34.44 4.31
N ASP A 69 12.81 34.57 5.11
CA ASP A 69 14.09 33.90 4.86
C ASP A 69 14.05 32.41 5.25
N ASP A 70 13.18 32.03 6.18
CA ASP A 70 12.98 30.67 6.69
C ASP A 70 11.49 30.27 6.75
N ASP A 71 11.22 29.05 7.20
CA ASP A 71 9.87 28.51 7.35
C ASP A 71 9.20 28.93 8.68
N GLU A 72 9.84 29.78 9.50
CA GLU A 72 9.30 30.20 10.79
C GLU A 72 8.22 31.26 10.59
N GLY A 73 6.95 30.89 10.85
CA GLY A 73 5.80 31.79 10.64
C GLY A 73 5.38 31.94 9.17
N ALA A 74 5.89 31.09 8.29
CA ALA A 74 5.42 30.99 6.92
C ALA A 74 4.02 30.35 6.87
N ASP A 75 3.18 30.79 5.93
CA ASP A 75 1.93 30.11 5.60
C ASP A 75 2.12 29.12 4.45
N ILE A 76 3.01 29.45 3.51
CA ILE A 76 3.24 28.68 2.28
C ILE A 76 4.75 28.52 2.03
N VAL A 77 5.21 27.28 1.88
CA VAL A 77 6.57 26.95 1.46
C VAL A 77 6.58 26.58 -0.02
N LEU A 78 7.40 27.27 -0.80
CA LEU A 78 7.53 27.07 -2.25
C LEU A 78 8.70 26.14 -2.60
N ILE A 79 8.45 25.17 -3.48
CA ILE A 79 9.41 24.15 -3.90
C ILE A 79 9.61 24.11 -5.43
N ASN A 80 10.77 23.63 -5.88
CA ASN A 80 11.04 23.35 -7.28
C ASN A 80 11.02 21.82 -7.53
N PRO A 81 9.98 21.27 -8.19
CA PRO A 81 9.80 19.83 -8.37
C PRO A 81 10.83 19.20 -9.31
N THR A 82 11.50 20.00 -10.15
CA THR A 82 12.53 19.52 -11.09
C THR A 82 13.80 19.04 -10.39
N ARG A 83 13.94 19.31 -9.08
CA ARG A 83 15.11 18.91 -8.29
C ARG A 83 14.83 17.61 -7.52
N PRO A 84 15.80 16.68 -7.48
CA PRO A 84 15.67 15.50 -6.63
C PRO A 84 15.53 15.92 -5.15
N GLY A 85 14.65 15.22 -4.42
CA GLY A 85 14.36 15.52 -3.00
C GLY A 85 13.33 16.65 -2.77
N ALA A 86 12.68 17.15 -3.81
CA ALA A 86 11.64 18.18 -3.72
C ALA A 86 10.27 17.63 -4.15
N ASP A 87 9.87 16.49 -3.59
CA ASP A 87 8.53 15.95 -3.80
C ASP A 87 7.52 16.70 -2.91
N GLN A 88 6.50 17.31 -3.53
CA GLN A 88 5.50 18.10 -2.82
C GLN A 88 4.73 17.28 -1.78
N HIS A 89 4.37 16.03 -2.11
CA HIS A 89 3.55 15.20 -1.25
C HIS A 89 4.34 14.73 -0.02
N LEU A 90 5.58 14.32 -0.21
CA LEU A 90 6.47 13.92 0.89
C LEU A 90 6.77 15.11 1.81
N LEU A 91 7.09 16.28 1.25
CA LEU A 91 7.35 17.48 2.05
C LEU A 91 6.08 17.95 2.77
N GLN A 92 4.92 17.97 2.11
CA GLN A 92 3.65 18.29 2.78
C GLN A 92 3.38 17.32 3.93
N SER A 93 3.57 16.01 3.72
CA SER A 93 3.39 15.01 4.78
C SER A 93 4.35 15.23 5.95
N ALA A 94 5.58 15.69 5.68
CA ALA A 94 6.56 16.00 6.72
C ALA A 94 6.15 17.22 7.57
N TYR A 95 5.60 18.26 6.95
CA TYR A 95 5.04 19.41 7.68
C TYR A 95 3.75 19.02 8.43
N ASP A 96 2.83 18.30 7.79
CA ASP A 96 1.55 17.88 8.39
C ASP A 96 1.76 17.06 9.69
N CYS A 97 2.82 16.23 9.72
CA CYS A 97 3.19 15.41 10.88
C CYS A 97 4.21 16.08 11.81
N HIS A 98 4.53 17.36 11.61
CA HIS A 98 5.54 18.06 12.39
C HIS A 98 5.05 18.28 13.85
N PRO A 99 5.90 18.08 14.88
CA PRO A 99 5.50 18.22 16.29
C PRO A 99 5.14 19.66 16.68
N ASP A 100 5.76 20.64 16.02
CA ASP A 100 5.39 22.06 16.15
C ASP A 100 4.08 22.34 15.42
N GLN A 101 3.08 22.81 16.17
CA GLN A 101 1.75 23.09 15.67
C GLN A 101 1.72 24.24 14.64
N ASP A 102 2.66 25.18 14.71
CA ASP A 102 2.70 26.28 13.74
C ASP A 102 3.25 25.81 12.40
N LYS A 103 4.27 24.92 12.42
CA LYS A 103 4.78 24.28 11.20
C LYS A 103 3.78 23.31 10.57
N SER A 104 2.93 22.65 11.37
CA SER A 104 1.89 21.75 10.85
C SER A 104 0.80 22.43 10.03
N LYS A 105 0.70 23.76 10.07
CA LYS A 105 -0.28 24.54 9.30
C LYS A 105 0.27 24.98 7.94
N ILE A 106 1.56 24.76 7.69
CA ILE A 106 2.25 25.23 6.49
C ILE A 106 1.79 24.44 5.26
N TRP A 107 1.52 25.15 4.17
CA TRP A 107 1.22 24.56 2.87
C TRP A 107 2.47 24.48 2.00
N VAL A 108 2.80 23.29 1.53
CA VAL A 108 3.87 23.09 0.55
C VAL A 108 3.29 23.16 -0.86
N ARG A 109 3.83 24.05 -1.70
CA ARG A 109 3.39 24.26 -3.08
C ARG A 109 4.55 24.40 -4.05
N GLU A 110 4.35 24.01 -5.30
CA GLU A 110 5.33 24.24 -6.36
C GLU A 110 5.44 25.73 -6.74
N ILE A 111 6.59 26.15 -7.28
CA ILE A 111 6.80 27.54 -7.77
C ILE A 111 5.78 27.99 -8.82
N SER A 112 5.21 27.08 -9.60
CA SER A 112 4.14 27.34 -10.58
C SER A 112 2.86 27.88 -9.92
N PHE A 113 2.63 27.54 -8.66
CA PHE A 113 1.45 27.95 -7.88
C PHE A 113 1.26 29.47 -7.85
N VAL A 114 2.37 30.23 -7.73
CA VAL A 114 2.32 31.70 -7.68
C VAL A 114 1.77 32.25 -8.99
N ASP A 115 2.29 31.77 -10.13
CA ASP A 115 1.84 32.19 -11.45
C ASP A 115 0.39 31.76 -11.71
N GLU A 116 -0.01 30.57 -11.26
CA GLU A 116 -1.39 30.09 -11.36
C GLU A 116 -2.37 30.95 -10.55
N CYS A 117 -2.01 31.35 -9.33
CA CYS A 117 -2.83 32.23 -8.50
C CYS A 117 -2.98 33.62 -9.14
N ILE A 118 -1.89 34.16 -9.71
CA ILE A 118 -1.91 35.45 -10.41
C ILE A 118 -2.80 35.38 -11.65
N GLN A 119 -2.68 34.32 -12.45
CA GLN A 119 -3.49 34.12 -13.65
C GLN A 119 -4.99 33.96 -13.34
N ARG A 120 -5.32 33.25 -12.26
CA ARG A 120 -6.72 33.05 -11.83
C ARG A 120 -7.28 34.25 -11.08
N GLY A 121 -6.42 35.12 -10.54
CA GLY A 121 -6.81 36.26 -9.72
C GLY A 121 -7.29 35.87 -8.31
N CYS A 122 -6.99 34.65 -7.85
CA CYS A 122 -7.38 34.17 -6.52
C CYS A 122 -6.33 33.23 -5.93
N LEU A 123 -6.17 33.28 -4.61
CA LEU A 123 -5.40 32.29 -3.87
C LEU A 123 -6.25 31.04 -3.63
N HIS A 124 -5.75 29.89 -4.04
CA HIS A 124 -6.46 28.63 -3.94
C HIS A 124 -5.70 27.57 -3.15
N LEU A 125 -6.02 27.43 -1.87
CA LEU A 125 -5.46 26.40 -0.99
C LEU A 125 -6.51 25.30 -0.75
N GLU A 126 -6.64 24.39 -1.71
CA GLU A 126 -7.49 23.21 -1.54
C GLU A 126 -6.75 22.07 -0.84
N SER A 127 -7.46 21.40 0.08
CA SER A 127 -7.01 20.11 0.59
C SER A 127 -7.14 19.06 -0.52
N PRO A 128 -6.18 18.14 -0.67
CA PRO A 128 -6.28 17.08 -1.66
C PRO A 128 -7.56 16.26 -1.42
N PRO A 129 -8.22 15.78 -2.50
CA PRO A 129 -9.42 14.98 -2.36
C PRO A 129 -9.09 13.68 -1.62
N LYS A 130 -9.94 13.31 -0.64
CA LYS A 130 -9.80 12.05 0.09
C LYS A 130 -9.91 10.88 -0.89
N ARG A 131 -8.84 10.09 -1.01
CA ARG A 131 -8.84 8.84 -1.78
C ARG A 131 -9.20 7.68 -0.85
N PRO A 132 -9.88 6.64 -1.34
CA PRO A 132 -10.06 5.42 -0.55
C PRO A 132 -8.69 4.87 -0.18
N MET A 133 -8.57 4.36 1.05
CA MET A 133 -7.35 3.70 1.48
C MET A 133 -7.04 2.52 0.53
N PRO A 134 -5.75 2.30 0.20
CA PRO A 134 -5.35 1.11 -0.52
C PRO A 134 -5.76 -0.11 0.31
N GLY A 135 -6.45 -1.05 -0.33
CA GLY A 135 -6.98 -2.25 0.30
C GLY A 135 -7.52 -3.21 -0.74
N MET A 136 -7.81 -4.45 -0.33
CA MET A 136 -8.41 -5.43 -1.23
C MET A 136 -9.75 -4.89 -1.74
N PRO A 137 -9.97 -4.81 -3.08
CA PRO A 137 -11.25 -4.44 -3.61
C PRO A 137 -12.36 -5.37 -3.09
N PRO A 138 -13.52 -4.83 -2.67
CA PRO A 138 -14.63 -5.66 -2.22
C PRO A 138 -15.04 -6.64 -3.34
N GLY A 139 -15.15 -7.93 -3.01
CA GLY A 139 -15.57 -8.98 -3.95
C GLY A 139 -14.45 -9.87 -4.50
N ARG A 140 -13.17 -9.58 -4.26
CA ARG A 140 -12.09 -10.52 -4.57
C ARG A 140 -11.88 -11.49 -3.41
N ALA A 141 -12.43 -12.70 -3.54
CA ALA A 141 -12.20 -13.77 -2.56
C ALA A 141 -10.73 -14.22 -2.55
N ARG A 142 -10.22 -14.59 -1.37
CA ARG A 142 -8.90 -15.24 -1.25
C ARG A 142 -8.93 -16.56 -2.02
N ILE A 143 -8.00 -16.73 -2.95
CA ILE A 143 -7.85 -17.98 -3.70
C ILE A 143 -7.04 -18.93 -2.81
N ALA A 144 -7.57 -20.13 -2.55
CA ALA A 144 -6.81 -21.16 -1.82
C ALA A 144 -5.77 -21.80 -2.75
N PHE A 145 -4.62 -22.16 -2.18
CA PHE A 145 -3.61 -22.96 -2.88
C PHE A 145 -4.16 -24.36 -3.18
N THR A 146 -3.99 -24.80 -4.42
CA THR A 146 -4.36 -26.15 -4.85
C THR A 146 -3.18 -27.10 -4.75
N THR A 147 -3.43 -28.41 -4.80
CA THR A 147 -2.36 -29.41 -4.91
C THR A 147 -1.55 -29.26 -6.20
N GLU A 148 -2.18 -28.77 -7.27
CA GLU A 148 -1.51 -28.44 -8.53
C GLU A 148 -0.58 -27.23 -8.39
N ASP A 149 -0.98 -26.21 -7.62
CA ASP A 149 -0.12 -25.06 -7.29
C ASP A 149 1.15 -25.53 -6.57
N ASP A 150 1.00 -26.43 -5.60
CA ASP A 150 2.12 -27.02 -4.87
C ASP A 150 3.07 -27.79 -5.78
N GLU A 151 2.52 -28.66 -6.63
CA GLU A 151 3.31 -29.51 -7.52
C GLU A 151 4.08 -28.67 -8.55
N ASN A 152 3.44 -27.66 -9.12
CA ASN A 152 4.08 -26.74 -10.05
C ASN A 152 5.18 -25.91 -9.36
N LEU A 153 4.93 -25.44 -8.13
CA LEU A 153 5.93 -24.76 -7.34
C LEU A 153 7.13 -25.67 -7.02
N CYS A 154 6.88 -26.91 -6.60
CA CYS A 154 7.94 -27.88 -6.30
C CYS A 154 8.78 -28.19 -7.53
N LYS A 155 8.16 -28.40 -8.70
CA LYS A 155 8.87 -28.61 -9.98
C LYS A 155 9.74 -27.42 -10.34
N HIS A 156 9.24 -26.20 -10.18
CA HIS A 156 10.02 -25.01 -10.49
C HIS A 156 11.20 -24.83 -9.53
N LEU A 157 10.98 -25.05 -8.23
CA LEU A 157 12.03 -25.00 -7.21
C LEU A 157 13.08 -26.11 -7.42
N ALA A 158 12.68 -27.32 -7.77
CA ALA A 158 13.59 -28.43 -8.07
C ALA A 158 14.55 -28.09 -9.24
N ARG A 159 14.03 -27.41 -10.26
CA ARG A 159 14.82 -27.03 -11.45
C ARG A 159 15.76 -25.85 -11.21
N THR A 160 15.38 -24.92 -10.33
CA THR A 160 16.09 -23.65 -10.13
C THR A 160 16.97 -23.62 -8.88
N LEU A 161 16.50 -24.23 -7.80
CA LEU A 161 17.09 -24.26 -6.46
C LEU A 161 17.00 -25.68 -5.87
N PRO A 162 17.70 -26.68 -6.44
CA PRO A 162 17.54 -28.10 -6.09
C PRO A 162 17.93 -28.45 -4.66
N ASP A 163 18.87 -27.71 -4.06
CA ASP A 163 19.36 -27.96 -2.70
C ASP A 163 18.86 -26.87 -1.74
N PRO A 164 18.23 -27.24 -0.61
CA PRO A 164 17.75 -26.27 0.38
C PRO A 164 18.88 -25.51 1.11
N THR A 165 20.10 -26.03 1.13
CA THR A 165 21.24 -25.47 1.87
C THR A 165 21.84 -24.24 1.19
N PHE A 166 21.72 -24.11 -0.14
CA PHE A 166 22.21 -22.92 -0.87
C PHE A 166 21.44 -21.64 -0.54
N GLY A 167 20.29 -21.76 0.16
CA GLY A 167 19.38 -20.66 0.44
C GLY A 167 18.57 -20.24 -0.79
N GLY A 168 17.96 -19.06 -0.74
CA GLY A 168 17.26 -18.47 -1.90
C GLY A 168 15.80 -18.91 -2.09
N ARG A 169 15.39 -20.09 -1.60
CA ARG A 169 13.98 -20.54 -1.69
C ARG A 169 12.98 -19.62 -0.96
N GLN A 170 13.45 -18.78 -0.04
CA GLN A 170 12.62 -17.80 0.70
C GLN A 170 12.81 -16.35 0.22
N SER A 171 13.58 -16.13 -0.85
CA SER A 171 13.81 -14.79 -1.40
C SER A 171 12.55 -14.27 -2.09
N LEU A 172 12.08 -13.07 -1.73
CA LEU A 172 10.94 -12.44 -2.40
C LEU A 172 11.21 -12.23 -3.91
N ILE A 173 12.43 -11.79 -4.24
CA ILE A 173 12.89 -11.58 -5.62
C ILE A 173 12.77 -12.85 -6.46
N PHE A 174 12.97 -14.03 -5.87
CA PHE A 174 12.77 -15.31 -6.56
C PHE A 174 11.31 -15.47 -7.02
N TYR A 175 10.36 -15.19 -6.13
CA TYR A 175 8.93 -15.31 -6.45
C TYR A 175 8.43 -14.21 -7.39
N GLU A 176 9.00 -13.01 -7.33
CA GLU A 176 8.74 -11.95 -8.31
C GLU A 176 9.20 -12.35 -9.72
N LYS A 177 10.39 -12.96 -9.81
CA LYS A 177 10.89 -13.54 -11.06
C LYS A 177 9.99 -14.67 -11.55
N LEU A 178 9.60 -15.60 -10.67
CA LEU A 178 8.67 -16.69 -10.99
C LEU A 178 7.37 -16.16 -11.59
N ILE A 179 6.76 -15.17 -10.96
CA ILE A 179 5.55 -14.54 -11.51
C ILE A 179 5.87 -13.91 -12.85
N SER A 180 6.99 -13.19 -13.00
CA SER A 180 7.34 -12.55 -14.26
C SER A 180 7.50 -13.52 -15.45
N LEU A 181 7.76 -14.81 -15.23
CA LEU A 181 7.84 -15.83 -16.28
C LEU A 181 6.55 -16.00 -17.08
N HIS A 182 5.37 -15.71 -16.50
CA HIS A 182 4.10 -15.77 -17.24
C HIS A 182 4.06 -14.83 -18.45
N LYS A 183 4.87 -13.76 -18.45
CA LYS A 183 4.94 -12.80 -19.55
C LYS A 183 5.65 -13.40 -20.78
N TYR A 184 6.56 -14.34 -20.55
CA TYR A 184 7.39 -14.93 -21.60
C TYR A 184 6.84 -16.29 -22.07
N LEU A 185 6.31 -17.08 -21.14
CA LEU A 185 5.78 -18.42 -21.40
C LEU A 185 4.42 -18.59 -20.71
N PRO A 186 3.35 -17.94 -21.22
CA PRO A 186 2.05 -17.92 -20.57
C PRO A 186 1.42 -19.32 -20.44
N ASP A 187 1.60 -20.18 -21.43
CA ASP A 187 1.01 -21.53 -21.44
C ASP A 187 1.56 -22.41 -20.30
N VAL A 188 2.80 -22.16 -19.86
CA VAL A 188 3.48 -22.94 -18.82
C VAL A 188 3.37 -22.29 -17.44
N TYR A 189 3.42 -20.95 -17.37
CA TYR A 189 3.53 -20.20 -16.11
C TYR A 189 2.27 -19.40 -15.74
N SER A 190 1.14 -19.64 -16.41
CA SER A 190 -0.15 -18.99 -16.09
C SER A 190 -0.57 -19.19 -14.63
N TRP A 191 -0.27 -20.36 -14.04
CA TRP A 191 -0.59 -20.69 -12.66
C TRP A 191 0.06 -19.73 -11.64
N THR A 192 1.21 -19.13 -11.97
CA THR A 192 1.92 -18.23 -11.05
C THR A 192 1.13 -16.97 -10.71
N LYS A 193 0.23 -16.52 -11.60
CA LYS A 193 -0.61 -15.32 -11.42
C LYS A 193 -1.76 -15.51 -10.43
N ARG A 194 -2.02 -16.74 -9.99
CA ARG A 194 -3.11 -17.03 -9.05
C ARG A 194 -2.88 -16.38 -7.70
N HIS A 195 -1.62 -16.22 -7.30
CA HIS A 195 -1.20 -15.68 -6.01
C HIS A 195 -0.10 -14.62 -6.19
N THR A 196 0.07 -13.74 -5.20
CA THR A 196 1.16 -12.74 -5.20
C THR A 196 2.50 -13.40 -4.86
N SER A 197 3.62 -12.73 -5.17
CA SER A 197 4.96 -13.23 -4.84
C SER A 197 5.11 -13.49 -3.35
N GLN A 198 4.59 -12.57 -2.53
CA GLN A 198 4.53 -12.71 -1.08
C GLN A 198 3.70 -13.93 -0.64
N SER A 199 2.53 -14.13 -1.25
CA SER A 199 1.68 -15.29 -0.93
C SER A 199 2.37 -16.62 -1.24
N TRP A 200 3.06 -16.72 -2.38
CA TRP A 200 3.84 -17.92 -2.72
C TRP A 200 4.99 -18.19 -1.75
N ARG A 201 5.70 -17.13 -1.34
CA ARG A 201 6.78 -17.19 -0.34
C ARG A 201 6.25 -17.69 1.00
N GLU A 202 5.18 -17.07 1.51
CA GLU A 202 4.59 -17.46 2.79
C GLU A 202 4.01 -18.88 2.74
N HIS A 203 3.39 -19.25 1.62
CA HIS A 203 2.92 -20.61 1.41
C HIS A 203 4.05 -21.63 1.48
N TYR A 204 5.19 -21.35 0.83
CA TYR A 204 6.37 -22.20 0.93
C TYR A 204 6.93 -22.23 2.35
N LYS A 205 7.04 -21.08 3.02
CA LYS A 205 7.54 -20.96 4.41
C LYS A 205 6.70 -21.79 5.38
N LYS A 206 5.37 -21.66 5.33
CA LYS A 206 4.41 -22.41 6.17
C LYS A 206 4.42 -23.91 5.86
N ASN A 207 4.64 -24.31 4.60
CA ASN A 207 4.61 -25.71 4.16
C ASN A 207 6.00 -26.32 3.90
N LYS A 208 7.07 -25.70 4.40
CA LYS A 208 8.45 -26.01 4.02
C LYS A 208 8.79 -27.49 4.13
N ALA A 209 8.47 -28.13 5.25
CA ALA A 209 8.80 -29.53 5.48
C ALA A 209 8.19 -30.47 4.43
N ARG A 210 6.92 -30.23 4.05
CA ARG A 210 6.22 -31.05 3.04
C ARG A 210 6.73 -30.77 1.63
N LEU A 211 6.93 -29.51 1.29
CA LEU A 211 7.37 -29.11 -0.05
C LEU A 211 8.84 -29.48 -0.29
N ASP A 212 9.72 -29.35 0.70
CA ASP A 212 11.13 -29.74 0.57
C ASP A 212 11.30 -31.25 0.33
N LEU A 213 10.47 -32.09 0.96
CA LEU A 213 10.43 -33.52 0.67
C LEU A 213 10.04 -33.78 -0.80
N ARG A 214 8.97 -33.13 -1.27
CA ARG A 214 8.52 -33.28 -2.66
C ARG A 214 9.54 -32.76 -3.67
N ILE A 215 10.21 -31.64 -3.36
CA ILE A 215 11.30 -31.09 -4.18
C ILE A 215 12.45 -32.10 -4.27
N ALA A 216 12.84 -32.72 -3.16
CA ALA A 216 13.91 -33.72 -3.15
C ALA A 216 13.57 -34.96 -4.00
N GLU A 217 12.31 -35.42 -3.95
CA GLU A 217 11.81 -36.48 -4.83
C GLU A 217 11.95 -36.09 -6.31
N ILE A 218 11.47 -34.90 -6.69
CA ILE A 218 11.54 -34.42 -8.08
C ILE A 218 12.99 -34.27 -8.56
N VAL A 219 13.90 -33.78 -7.70
CA VAL A 219 15.33 -33.68 -8.01
C VAL A 219 15.95 -35.07 -8.24
N ALA A 220 15.54 -36.07 -7.47
CA ALA A 220 15.98 -37.46 -7.65
C ALA A 220 15.43 -38.08 -8.94
N GLU A 221 14.21 -37.72 -9.36
CA GLU A 221 13.56 -38.22 -10.58
C GLU A 221 14.06 -37.54 -11.87
N GLU A 222 14.06 -36.20 -11.92
CA GLU A 222 14.38 -35.43 -13.14
C GLU A 222 15.90 -35.19 -13.31
N GLY A 223 16.67 -35.29 -12.22
CA GLY A 223 18.08 -34.90 -12.19
C GLY A 223 18.28 -33.37 -12.18
N ILE A 224 19.51 -32.95 -11.86
CA ILE A 224 19.85 -31.52 -11.76
C ILE A 224 20.23 -30.98 -13.14
N ASN A 225 19.52 -29.94 -13.60
CA ASN A 225 19.90 -29.22 -14.81
C ASN A 225 20.93 -28.11 -14.47
N PRO A 226 22.20 -28.23 -14.88
CA PRO A 226 23.24 -27.26 -14.52
C PRO A 226 23.00 -25.87 -15.14
N LYS A 227 22.20 -25.76 -16.23
CA LYS A 227 21.88 -24.47 -16.88
C LYS A 227 20.76 -23.70 -16.18
N ALA A 228 19.91 -24.40 -15.43
CA ALA A 228 18.77 -23.80 -14.74
C ALA A 228 19.14 -23.33 -13.32
N PHE A 229 20.36 -23.63 -12.88
CA PHE A 229 20.85 -23.32 -11.56
C PHE A 229 20.89 -21.81 -11.33
N HIS A 230 20.27 -21.34 -10.25
CA HIS A 230 20.38 -19.94 -9.88
C HIS A 230 21.85 -19.61 -9.55
N TYR A 231 22.46 -18.69 -10.30
CA TYR A 231 23.89 -18.38 -10.24
C TYR A 231 24.35 -17.84 -8.87
N LYS A 232 23.43 -17.32 -8.06
CA LYS A 232 23.74 -16.85 -6.69
C LYS A 232 23.42 -17.95 -5.68
N THR A 233 24.44 -18.39 -4.94
CA THR A 233 24.28 -19.21 -3.72
C THR A 233 24.76 -18.40 -2.52
N ARG A 234 24.17 -18.63 -1.33
CA ARG A 234 24.68 -18.00 -0.09
C ARG A 234 26.05 -18.53 0.35
N LEU A 235 26.55 -19.57 -0.33
CA LEU A 235 27.87 -20.16 -0.10
C LEU A 235 28.95 -19.57 -1.03
N SER A 236 28.56 -18.78 -2.04
CA SER A 236 29.49 -18.02 -2.87
C SER A 236 30.05 -16.85 -2.05
N SER A 237 31.35 -16.88 -1.77
CA SER A 237 32.07 -15.90 -0.94
C SER A 237 31.81 -14.45 -1.39
N PRO A 238 31.79 -13.45 -0.48
CA PRO A 238 31.52 -12.04 -0.79
C PRO A 238 32.51 -11.33 -1.73
N ASN A 239 33.54 -12.02 -2.22
CA ASN A 239 34.67 -11.39 -2.90
C ASN A 239 34.55 -11.31 -4.43
N GLU A 240 33.32 -11.32 -4.97
CA GLU A 240 33.06 -10.87 -6.34
C GLU A 240 32.18 -9.63 -6.28
N ASN A 241 32.85 -8.50 -6.46
CA ASN A 241 32.38 -7.13 -6.38
C ASN A 241 31.30 -6.84 -7.46
N LEU A 242 30.05 -7.23 -7.19
CA LEU A 242 28.88 -6.73 -7.90
C LEU A 242 28.14 -5.79 -6.96
N GLU A 243 28.49 -4.50 -7.04
CA GLU A 243 27.69 -3.39 -6.50
C GLU A 243 26.28 -3.49 -7.07
N ILE A 244 25.35 -3.96 -6.24
CA ILE A 244 23.92 -3.80 -6.44
C ILE A 244 23.45 -3.14 -5.15
N GLU A 245 22.97 -1.90 -5.28
CA GLU A 245 22.33 -1.12 -4.21
C GLU A 245 21.15 -1.93 -3.65
N GLU A 246 21.39 -2.67 -2.57
CA GLU A 246 20.34 -3.23 -1.71
C GLU A 246 20.19 -2.28 -0.52
N ASP A 247 19.56 -1.13 -0.77
CA ASP A 247 19.08 -0.22 0.29
C ASP A 247 17.54 -0.33 0.37
N ASP A 248 17.02 -0.28 1.60
CA ASP A 248 15.62 -0.06 2.03
C ASP A 248 14.60 -1.23 2.10
N GLN A 249 14.82 -2.43 1.55
CA GLN A 249 13.74 -3.44 1.52
C GLN A 249 13.60 -4.32 2.80
N GLU A 250 14.63 -4.39 3.65
CA GLU A 250 14.61 -5.30 4.81
C GLU A 250 13.81 -4.77 6.00
N GLU A 251 13.69 -3.44 6.15
CA GLU A 251 12.93 -2.80 7.22
C GLU A 251 11.41 -2.80 6.96
N ALA A 252 11.00 -2.65 5.69
CA ALA A 252 9.60 -2.79 5.27
C ALA A 252 9.03 -4.21 5.48
N ASN A 253 9.90 -5.23 5.45
CA ASN A 253 9.49 -6.63 5.62
C ASN A 253 9.22 -7.01 7.09
N ARG A 254 9.83 -6.33 8.07
CA ARG A 254 9.56 -6.62 9.50
C ARG A 254 8.19 -6.11 9.94
N LEU A 255 7.78 -4.94 9.45
CA LEU A 255 6.49 -4.34 9.81
C LEU A 255 5.28 -5.08 9.22
N ALA A 256 5.43 -5.72 8.06
CA ALA A 256 4.37 -6.52 7.44
C ALA A 256 4.13 -7.88 8.16
N ASP A 257 5.19 -8.47 8.73
CA ASP A 257 5.11 -9.75 9.45
C ASP A 257 4.39 -9.58 10.82
N ASP A 258 4.58 -8.44 11.50
CA ASP A 258 3.96 -8.16 12.82
C ASP A 258 2.44 -7.85 12.74
N GLU A 259 1.95 -7.28 11.63
CA GLU A 259 0.52 -6.96 11.44
C GLU A 259 -0.34 -8.21 11.13
N GLU A 260 0.20 -9.21 10.43
CA GLU A 260 -0.56 -10.41 10.03
C GLU A 260 -0.66 -11.44 11.18
N GLU A 261 0.36 -11.52 12.06
CA GLU A 261 0.36 -12.43 13.22
C GLU A 261 -0.64 -12.00 14.31
N ALA A 262 -0.85 -10.68 14.48
CA ALA A 262 -1.87 -10.13 15.39
C ALA A 262 -3.32 -10.39 14.93
N TYR A 263 -3.53 -10.61 13.63
CA TYR A 263 -4.85 -10.88 13.04
C TYR A 263 -5.26 -12.36 13.13
N GLU A 264 -4.33 -13.30 12.91
CA GLU A 264 -4.65 -14.75 12.99
C GLU A 264 -4.93 -15.22 14.44
N ALA A 265 -4.34 -14.59 15.46
CA ALA A 265 -4.57 -14.94 16.86
C ALA A 265 -5.98 -14.58 17.40
N ASN A 266 -6.75 -13.74 16.69
CA ASN A 266 -8.01 -13.17 17.18
C ASN A 266 -9.28 -13.68 16.45
N HIS A 267 -9.22 -14.76 15.66
CA HIS A 267 -10.41 -15.34 15.01
C HIS A 267 -10.83 -16.68 15.64
N PRO A 268 -11.95 -16.74 16.41
CA PRO A 268 -12.39 -17.95 17.13
C PRO A 268 -13.22 -18.95 16.29
N ASP A 269 -13.28 -18.84 14.96
CA ASP A 269 -14.18 -19.65 14.12
C ASP A 269 -13.55 -20.96 13.61
N ASN A 270 -12.86 -21.70 14.48
CA ASN A 270 -12.57 -23.12 14.24
C ASN A 270 -13.32 -24.00 15.24
N VAL A 271 -14.65 -23.90 15.23
CA VAL A 271 -15.52 -24.77 16.03
C VAL A 271 -15.80 -26.05 15.26
N HIS A 272 -15.32 -27.17 15.82
CA HIS A 272 -15.71 -28.53 15.49
C HIS A 272 -17.22 -28.68 15.23
N ARG A 273 -17.57 -29.18 14.03
CA ARG A 273 -18.91 -29.71 13.76
C ARG A 273 -19.17 -30.96 14.61
N THR A 274 -20.07 -30.85 15.58
CA THR A 274 -20.78 -32.00 16.15
C THR A 274 -22.02 -32.34 15.30
N PRO A 275 -22.46 -33.61 15.24
CA PRO A 275 -23.57 -34.01 14.37
C PRO A 275 -24.93 -33.63 14.97
N GLU A 276 -25.76 -33.00 14.14
CA GLU A 276 -27.11 -32.55 14.46
C GLU A 276 -28.07 -33.72 14.73
N LYS A 277 -28.84 -33.57 15.82
CA LYS A 277 -30.03 -34.34 16.15
C LYS A 277 -31.25 -33.76 15.42
N GLY A 278 -32.02 -34.64 14.80
CA GLY A 278 -33.49 -34.57 14.81
C GLY A 278 -34.16 -34.23 13.47
N LYS A 279 -34.95 -35.18 12.97
CA LYS A 279 -36.29 -34.87 12.43
C LYS A 279 -37.19 -36.10 12.50
N GLU A 280 -38.19 -35.97 13.35
CA GLU A 280 -39.35 -36.83 13.49
C GLU A 280 -40.17 -36.85 12.18
N ARG A 281 -40.64 -38.04 11.81
CA ARG A 281 -41.86 -38.22 11.01
C ARG A 281 -42.66 -39.36 11.63
N ALA A 282 -43.91 -39.04 11.96
CA ALA A 282 -44.94 -39.97 12.37
C ALA A 282 -45.63 -40.62 11.15
N VAL A 283 -46.49 -41.61 11.43
CA VAL A 283 -47.45 -42.33 10.56
C VAL A 283 -46.81 -43.58 9.93
N GLU A 284 -47.28 -44.83 10.07
CA GLU A 284 -48.60 -45.42 10.39
C GLU A 284 -48.41 -46.86 10.92
N SER A 285 -49.43 -47.36 11.62
CA SER A 285 -49.54 -48.69 12.23
C SER A 285 -49.70 -49.85 11.24
N GLU A 286 -49.12 -51.01 11.53
CA GLU A 286 -49.80 -52.33 11.56
C GLU A 286 -48.83 -53.47 11.99
N ASP A 287 -49.16 -54.09 13.12
CA ASP A 287 -49.30 -55.54 13.37
C ASP A 287 -48.19 -56.59 13.10
N PHE A 288 -48.01 -57.44 14.14
CA PHE A 288 -47.36 -58.77 14.20
C PHE A 288 -45.81 -58.82 14.11
N ASN A 289 -45.04 -59.57 14.91
CA ASN A 289 -45.33 -60.70 15.79
C ASN A 289 -44.19 -60.87 16.83
N LEU A 290 -44.53 -61.38 18.01
CA LEU A 290 -43.60 -61.82 19.05
C LEU A 290 -42.70 -62.97 18.56
N THR A 291 -41.38 -62.87 18.74
CA THR A 291 -40.58 -64.05 19.11
C THR A 291 -39.43 -63.69 20.05
N LEU A 292 -39.62 -64.17 21.28
CA LEU A 292 -38.68 -64.36 22.36
C LEU A 292 -37.57 -65.34 21.91
N VAL A 293 -36.28 -64.97 21.99
CA VAL A 293 -35.19 -65.95 22.19
C VAL A 293 -34.19 -65.40 23.19
N LEU A 294 -34.29 -65.92 24.41
CA LEU A 294 -33.28 -65.91 25.44
C LEU A 294 -32.08 -66.79 25.04
N ARG A 295 -30.92 -66.49 25.66
CA ARG A 295 -29.68 -67.29 25.87
C ARG A 295 -28.47 -66.68 25.14
N GLY A 296 -27.33 -66.41 25.78
CA GLY A 296 -26.93 -66.70 27.15
C GLY A 296 -25.54 -66.12 27.43
N ASN A 297 -25.27 -65.97 28.72
CA ASN A 297 -23.96 -65.70 29.32
C ASN A 297 -22.86 -66.64 28.82
N VAL A 298 -21.64 -66.14 28.60
CA VAL A 298 -20.41 -66.71 29.20
C VAL A 298 -19.39 -65.61 29.49
N ARG A 299 -18.82 -65.70 30.69
CA ARG A 299 -17.80 -64.87 31.32
C ARG A 299 -16.39 -65.09 30.74
N VAL A 300 -15.60 -64.00 30.78
CA VAL A 300 -14.25 -63.84 31.37
C VAL A 300 -13.26 -64.99 31.19
N LEU A 301 -12.09 -64.69 30.60
CA LEU A 301 -10.79 -65.12 31.10
C LEU A 301 -9.70 -64.15 30.61
N ALA A 302 -9.18 -63.35 31.55
CA ALA A 302 -7.91 -62.65 31.42
C ALA A 302 -6.81 -63.56 31.97
N LEU A 303 -5.73 -63.77 31.22
CA LEU A 303 -4.52 -64.41 31.73
C LEU A 303 -3.31 -63.51 31.46
N ALA A 304 -2.63 -63.19 32.56
CA ALA A 304 -1.45 -62.37 32.65
C ALA A 304 -0.19 -63.15 32.20
N HIS A 305 0.76 -62.42 31.63
CA HIS A 305 2.10 -62.88 31.29
C HIS A 305 3.00 -63.00 32.54
N PRO A 306 3.85 -64.03 32.65
CA PRO A 306 4.89 -64.09 33.67
C PRO A 306 6.21 -63.47 33.17
N THR A 307 6.77 -62.66 34.06
CA THR A 307 8.11 -62.07 34.05
C THR A 307 9.18 -63.15 34.25
N VAL A 308 10.21 -63.20 33.40
CA VAL A 308 11.44 -63.96 33.66
C VAL A 308 12.61 -62.99 33.83
N ARG A 309 13.19 -63.03 35.02
CA ARG A 309 14.38 -62.31 35.48
C ARG A 309 15.44 -63.39 35.69
N MET A 310 16.52 -63.41 34.89
CA MET A 310 17.72 -64.19 35.22
C MET A 310 18.90 -63.27 35.47
N SER A 311 19.46 -63.45 36.65
CA SER A 311 20.61 -62.78 37.22
C SER A 311 21.91 -63.43 36.74
N LEU A 312 22.91 -62.58 36.52
CA LEU A 312 24.32 -62.69 36.94
C LEU A 312 24.94 -64.08 37.09
N LEU A 313 26.06 -64.30 36.39
CA LEU A 313 27.27 -64.89 36.95
C LEU A 313 28.50 -64.39 36.16
N LYS A 314 29.32 -63.59 36.85
CA LYS A 314 30.77 -63.36 36.64
C LYS A 314 31.48 -64.14 37.78
N PRO A 315 32.76 -64.53 37.67
CA PRO A 315 33.90 -63.68 37.26
C PRO A 315 34.45 -63.98 35.87
#